data_AF-A0A7T8JVZ8-F1
#
_entry.id   AF-A0A7T8JVZ8-F1
#
_cell.length_a   1.000
_cell.length_b   1.000
_cell.length_c   1.000
_cell.angle_alpha   90.00
_cell.angle_beta   90.00
_cell.angle_gamma   90.00
#
_symmetry.space_group_name_H-M   'P 1'
#
loop_
_entity.id
_entity.type
_entity.pdbx_description
1 polymer ?
#
loop_
_entity_poly.entity_id
_entity_poly.type
_entity_poly.pdbx_seq_one_letter_code
_entity_poly.pdbx_strand_id
1 'polypeptide(L)'
;MELPPTHQSWPRTSAQGILPISGQQPTGLDLNLLDFAVWGFLERETNSTPHPNVDSLKASITAAWANTSTDFIKKSCAAFRHRVDAVIEAKGGYIE
;
A
#
# COMPACT_ATOMS: atom_id res chain seq x y z
N MET A 1 -21.76 32.37 -14.97
CA MET A 1 -20.29 32.30 -14.85
C MET A 1 -20.04 31.47 -13.61
N GLU A 2 -19.99 30.15 -13.79
CA GLU A 2 -19.90 29.17 -12.70
C GLU A 2 -18.43 28.87 -12.41
N LEU A 3 -18.04 28.90 -11.14
CA LEU A 3 -16.71 28.51 -10.66
C LEU A 3 -16.52 26.99 -10.76
N PRO A 4 -15.30 26.48 -11.01
CA PRO A 4 -15.08 25.04 -11.14
C PRO A 4 -15.12 24.36 -9.76
N PRO A 5 -15.89 23.27 -9.58
CA PRO A 5 -15.86 22.53 -8.32
C PRO A 5 -14.52 21.80 -8.18
N THR A 6 -13.77 22.20 -7.16
CA THR A 6 -12.56 21.57 -6.63
C THR A 6 -12.96 20.40 -5.73
N HIS A 7 -13.06 19.21 -6.29
CA HIS A 7 -12.63 17.95 -5.68
C HIS A 7 -12.91 16.85 -6.69
N GLN A 8 -11.88 16.11 -7.12
CA GLN A 8 -12.03 14.98 -8.02
C GLN A 8 -12.92 13.91 -7.38
N SER A 9 -14.19 13.85 -7.77
CA SER A 9 -15.05 12.70 -7.49
C SER A 9 -14.67 11.57 -8.45
N TRP A 10 -13.74 10.73 -8.05
CA TRP A 10 -13.40 9.51 -8.78
C TRP A 10 -14.64 8.58 -8.81
N PRO A 11 -15.02 8.02 -9.97
CA PRO A 11 -16.09 7.03 -10.03
C PRO A 11 -15.63 5.77 -9.29
N ARG A 12 -16.38 5.39 -8.25
CA ARG A 12 -16.11 4.30 -7.29
C ARG A 12 -16.19 2.89 -7.91
N THR A 13 -15.94 2.74 -9.21
CA THR A 13 -16.29 1.52 -9.95
C THR A 13 -15.13 0.89 -10.72
N SER A 14 -13.90 1.42 -10.67
CA SER A 14 -12.80 0.88 -11.50
C SER A 14 -11.76 0.00 -10.80
N ALA A 15 -11.89 -0.35 -9.52
CA ALA A 15 -10.90 -1.26 -8.89
C ALA A 15 -11.43 -2.21 -7.79
N GLN A 16 -12.74 -2.29 -7.55
CA GLN A 16 -13.30 -3.01 -6.39
C GLN A 16 -14.06 -4.29 -6.75
N GLY A 17 -14.04 -4.71 -8.02
CA GLY A 17 -14.86 -5.81 -8.53
C GLY A 17 -14.41 -7.23 -8.14
N ILE A 18 -13.46 -7.42 -7.22
CA ILE A 18 -12.93 -8.78 -6.93
C ILE A 18 -13.36 -9.34 -5.57
N LEU A 19 -13.82 -8.56 -4.56
CA LEU A 19 -14.26 -9.15 -3.28
C LEU A 19 -15.43 -8.38 -2.63
N PRO A 20 -16.47 -9.08 -2.12
CA PRO A 20 -17.54 -8.42 -1.38
C PRO A 20 -17.02 -8.05 0.02
N ILE A 21 -16.80 -6.75 0.24
CA ILE A 21 -16.45 -6.23 1.57
C ILE A 21 -17.74 -6.12 2.39
N SER A 22 -18.12 -7.21 3.07
CA SER A 22 -19.17 -7.17 4.09
C SER A 22 -18.57 -7.24 5.48
N GLY A 23 -19.00 -6.33 6.36
CA GLY A 23 -18.66 -6.33 7.78
C GLY A 23 -17.46 -5.44 8.07
N GLN A 24 -17.65 -4.51 9.01
CA GLN A 24 -16.69 -3.50 9.44
C GLN A 24 -15.25 -4.04 9.46
N GLN A 25 -14.42 -3.57 8.53
CA GLN A 25 -12.98 -3.82 8.62
C GLN A 25 -12.48 -3.12 9.89
N PRO A 26 -11.82 -3.83 10.82
CA PRO A 26 -11.05 -3.16 11.86
C PRO A 26 -10.01 -2.32 11.09
N THR A 27 -10.15 -1.00 11.16
CA THR A 27 -9.22 0.02 10.63
C THR A 27 -8.39 -0.42 9.43
N GLY A 28 -8.78 0.00 8.22
CA GLY A 28 -8.16 -0.32 6.92
C GLY A 28 -6.69 0.08 6.70
N LEU A 29 -5.84 0.00 7.72
CA LEU A 29 -4.39 -0.01 7.65
C LEU A 29 -3.81 -1.44 7.60
N ASP A 30 -4.44 -2.42 8.26
CA ASP A 30 -3.86 -3.77 8.41
C ASP A 30 -3.95 -4.63 7.13
N LEU A 31 -4.69 -4.18 6.13
CA LEU A 31 -4.99 -4.97 4.92
C LEU A 31 -4.61 -4.30 3.60
N ASN A 32 -3.98 -3.13 3.60
CA ASN A 32 -3.23 -2.70 2.40
C ASN A 32 -1.79 -3.17 2.50
N LEU A 33 -1.59 -4.47 2.26
CA LEU A 33 -0.25 -5.04 2.35
C LEU A 33 0.71 -4.51 1.29
N LEU A 34 0.19 -4.08 0.13
CA LEU A 34 1.03 -3.39 -0.83
C LEU A 34 1.61 -2.13 -0.19
N ASP A 35 0.78 -1.36 0.53
CA ASP A 35 1.27 -0.19 1.26
C ASP A 35 2.24 -0.62 2.37
N PHE A 36 1.91 -1.55 3.27
CA PHE A 36 2.82 -1.84 4.40
C PHE A 36 4.18 -2.43 3.98
N ALA A 37 4.20 -3.44 3.10
CA ALA A 37 5.43 -4.15 2.77
C ALA A 37 6.32 -3.36 1.79
N VAL A 38 5.71 -2.73 0.78
CA VAL A 38 6.48 -1.94 -0.19
C VAL A 38 6.87 -0.60 0.41
N TRP A 39 5.97 0.07 1.14
CA TRP A 39 6.31 1.36 1.76
C TRP A 39 7.41 1.19 2.80
N GLY A 40 7.34 0.18 3.68
CA GLY A 40 8.39 -0.06 4.68
C GLY A 40 9.76 -0.32 4.04
N PHE A 41 9.80 -1.02 2.89
CA PHE A 41 11.03 -1.21 2.12
C PHE A 41 11.53 0.12 1.52
N LEU A 42 10.68 0.85 0.81
CA LEU A 42 11.05 2.12 0.18
C LEU A 42 11.47 3.17 1.21
N GLU A 43 10.77 3.24 2.34
CA GLU A 43 11.08 4.12 3.45
C GLU A 43 12.46 3.81 4.01
N ARG A 44 12.78 2.53 4.26
CA ARG A 44 14.11 2.12 4.72
C ARG A 44 15.21 2.48 3.73
N GLU A 45 15.01 2.21 2.45
CA GLU A 45 16.01 2.48 1.41
C GLU A 45 16.25 3.98 1.22
N THR A 46 15.17 4.77 1.18
CA THR A 46 15.27 6.21 0.90
C THR A 46 15.69 7.03 2.11
N ASN A 47 15.19 6.70 3.31
CA ASN A 47 15.56 7.41 4.54
C ASN A 47 16.92 6.97 5.11
N SER A 48 17.63 6.05 4.45
CA SER A 48 19.03 5.73 4.77
C SER A 48 19.96 6.94 4.57
N THR A 49 19.53 7.94 3.80
CA THR A 49 20.27 9.18 3.53
C THR A 49 19.39 10.42 3.76
N PRO A 50 19.94 11.53 4.28
CA PRO A 50 19.20 12.78 4.42
C PRO A 50 18.89 13.41 3.05
N HIS A 51 17.68 13.93 2.89
CA HIS A 51 17.26 14.63 1.67
C HIS A 51 17.19 16.15 1.92
N PRO A 52 17.82 16.99 1.08
CA PRO A 52 17.83 18.44 1.26
C PRO A 52 16.48 19.11 0.96
N ASN A 53 15.61 18.44 0.21
CA ASN A 53 14.27 18.93 -0.15
C ASN A 53 13.35 17.79 -0.60
N VAL A 54 12.07 18.13 -0.79
CA VAL A 54 11.03 17.19 -1.20
C VAL A 54 11.30 16.58 -2.59
N ASP A 55 11.90 17.32 -3.52
CA ASP A 55 12.16 16.80 -4.86
C ASP A 55 13.29 15.76 -4.87
N SER A 56 14.32 15.95 -4.03
CA SER A 56 15.35 14.94 -3.77
C SER A 56 14.73 13.66 -3.20
N LEU A 57 13.80 13.79 -2.24
CA LEU A 57 13.12 12.64 -1.67
C LEU A 57 12.27 11.90 -2.72
N LYS A 58 11.49 12.61 -3.54
CA LYS A 58 10.69 12.01 -4.63
C LYS A 58 11.58 11.27 -5.64
N ALA A 59 12.72 11.86 -6.00
CA ALA A 59 13.68 11.23 -6.90
C ALA A 59 14.27 9.95 -6.29
N SER A 60 14.61 9.99 -4.99
CA SER A 60 15.12 8.83 -4.26
C SER A 60 14.09 7.69 -4.19
N ILE A 61 12.82 8.00 -3.88
CA ILE A 61 11.72 7.02 -3.89
C ILE A 61 11.54 6.41 -5.27
N THR A 62 11.56 7.23 -6.32
CA THR A 62 11.41 6.77 -7.70
C THR A 62 12.56 5.83 -8.10
N ALA A 63 13.79 6.16 -7.72
CA ALA A 63 14.97 5.33 -7.99
C ALA A 63 14.93 4.01 -7.22
N ALA A 64 14.58 4.05 -5.92
CA ALA A 64 14.43 2.85 -5.10
C ALA A 64 13.34 1.91 -5.66
N TRP A 65 12.21 2.46 -6.11
CA TRP A 65 11.16 1.70 -6.78
C TRP A 65 11.64 1.07 -8.09
N ALA A 66 12.34 1.83 -8.95
CA ALA A 66 12.88 1.30 -10.20
C ALA A 66 13.90 0.18 -10.01
N ASN A 67 14.65 0.22 -8.91
CA ASN A 67 15.62 -0.82 -8.53
C ASN A 67 14.98 -2.02 -7.80
N THR A 68 13.70 -1.93 -7.44
CA THR A 68 12.99 -3.01 -6.75
C THR A 68 12.80 -4.19 -7.69
N SER A 69 13.27 -5.37 -7.30
CA SER A 69 13.12 -6.57 -8.12
C SER A 69 11.66 -7.05 -8.17
N THR A 70 11.22 -7.52 -9.34
CA THR A 70 9.91 -8.18 -9.49
C THR A 70 9.76 -9.37 -8.56
N ASP A 71 10.84 -10.09 -8.27
CA ASP A 71 10.86 -11.23 -7.34
C ASP A 71 10.57 -10.81 -5.89
N PHE A 72 11.07 -9.65 -5.46
CA PHE A 72 10.72 -9.08 -4.16
C PHE A 72 9.23 -8.76 -4.07
N ILE A 73 8.65 -8.16 -5.12
CA ILE A 73 7.22 -7.86 -5.18
C ILE A 73 6.40 -9.15 -5.13
N LYS A 74 6.76 -10.17 -5.91
CA LYS A 74 6.09 -11.48 -5.90
C LYS A 74 6.12 -12.14 -4.51
N LYS A 75 7.29 -12.14 -3.85
CA LYS A 75 7.45 -12.70 -2.50
C LYS A 75 6.62 -11.94 -1.47
N SER A 76 6.57 -10.61 -1.57
CA SER A 76 5.76 -9.76 -0.69
C SER A 76 4.27 -10.06 -0.86
N CYS A 77 3.78 -10.17 -2.10
CA CYS A 77 2.41 -10.57 -2.39
C CYS A 77 2.08 -11.99 -1.90
N ALA A 78 3.02 -12.94 -2.02
CA ALA A 78 2.83 -14.30 -1.52
C ALA A 78 2.73 -14.34 0.02
N ALA A 79 3.62 -13.61 0.72
CA ALA A 79 3.57 -13.49 2.17
C ALA A 79 2.25 -12.89 2.68
N PHE A 80 1.62 -12.02 1.90
CA PHE A 80 0.29 -11.51 2.23
C PHE A 80 -0.77 -12.56 2.28
N ARG A 81 -0.76 -13.46 1.30
CA ARG A 81 -1.80 -14.47 1.21
C ARG A 81 -1.82 -15.28 2.50
N HIS A 82 -0.64 -15.63 3.00
CA HIS A 82 -0.48 -16.30 4.29
C HIS A 82 -0.98 -15.46 5.48
N ARG A 83 -0.71 -14.15 5.51
CA ARG A 83 -1.24 -13.26 6.56
C ARG A 83 -2.77 -13.17 6.53
N VAL A 84 -3.36 -13.05 5.35
CA VAL A 84 -4.83 -13.07 5.19
C VAL A 84 -5.42 -14.38 5.69
N ASP A 85 -4.79 -15.52 5.35
CA ASP A 85 -5.23 -16.83 5.83
C ASP A 85 -5.13 -16.94 7.35
N ALA A 86 -4.06 -16.41 7.95
CA ALA A 86 -3.88 -16.37 9.41
C ALA A 86 -4.93 -15.47 10.10
N VAL A 87 -5.27 -14.31 9.52
CA VAL A 87 -6.37 -13.47 10.03
C VAL A 87 -7.71 -14.19 9.95
N ILE A 88 -7.96 -14.93 8.86
CA ILE A 88 -9.18 -15.75 8.70
C ILE A 88 -9.23 -16.84 9.79
N GLU A 89 -8.12 -17.54 10.03
CA GLU A 89 -8.00 -18.56 11.08
C GLU A 89 -8.21 -17.97 12.48
N ALA A 90 -7.65 -16.78 12.73
CA ALA A 90 -7.84 -16.00 13.95
C ALA A 90 -9.25 -15.39 14.06
N LYS A 91 -10.15 -15.62 13.10
CA LYS A 91 -11.50 -15.03 13.03
C LYS A 91 -11.49 -13.49 13.12
N GLY A 92 -10.51 -12.86 12.47
CA GLY A 92 -10.29 -11.42 12.53
C GLY A 92 -9.52 -10.94 13.76
N GLY A 93 -8.94 -11.85 14.55
CA GLY A 93 -8.04 -11.53 15.65
C GLY A 93 -6.67 -11.04 15.19
N TYR A 94 -5.89 -10.52 16.14
CA TYR A 94 -4.51 -10.06 15.92
C TYR A 94 -3.57 -11.21 15.54
N ILE A 95 -2.64 -10.95 14.61
CA ILE A 95 -1.58 -11.88 14.18
C ILE A 95 -0.21 -11.16 14.27
N GLU A 96 0.84 -11.88 14.64
CA GLU A 96 2.24 -11.39 14.66
C GLU A 96 2.96 -11.55 13.30
#